data_AF-A0A1H7E3G7-F1
#
_entry.id   AF-A0A1H7E3G7-F1
#
_cell.length_a   1.000
_cell.length_b   1.000
_cell.length_c   1.000
_cell.angle_alpha   90.00
_cell.angle_beta   90.00
_cell.angle_gamma   90.00
#
_symmetry.space_group_name_H-M   'P 1'
#
loop_
_entity.id
_entity.type
_entity.pdbx_description
1 polymer ?
#
loop_
_entity_poly.entity_id
_entity_poly.type
_entity_poly.pdbx_seq_one_letter_code
_entity_poly.pdbx_strand_id
1 'polypeptide(L)'
;MTDAIEQVWPLAVHQQCVVHLVRASLRYTNRKDWQKITPALRDIYTAPTVAAAEARFEAFATQFGDQYPAVIKLWRTSWPQFVPFLDYDHEVRKVLYTTNIIESLNARFRQAARRRGHFPTEQAAMKVLYLVVQQQRRGGGSITGRVYGWAKALNALILAYGDRITI
;
A
#
# COMPACT_ATOMS: atom_id res chain seq x y z
N MET A 1 -10.77 2.09 -12.72
CA MET A 1 -9.30 2.41 -12.70
C MET A 1 -8.52 1.27 -13.32
N THR A 2 -8.91 0.01 -13.05
CA THR A 2 -8.35 -1.20 -13.65
C THR A 2 -8.36 -1.17 -15.18
N ASP A 3 -9.50 -0.79 -15.79
CA ASP A 3 -9.72 -0.86 -17.24
C ASP A 3 -8.68 -0.05 -18.05
N ALA A 4 -8.30 1.13 -17.57
CA ALA A 4 -7.30 1.98 -18.23
C ALA A 4 -5.88 1.40 -18.14
N ILE A 5 -5.55 0.75 -17.01
CA ILE A 5 -4.25 0.10 -16.82
C ILE A 5 -4.15 -1.13 -17.72
N GLU A 6 -5.20 -1.96 -17.75
CA GLU A 6 -5.26 -3.16 -18.57
C GLU A 6 -5.16 -2.84 -20.07
N GLN A 7 -5.73 -1.71 -20.49
CA GLN A 7 -5.67 -1.27 -21.88
C GLN A 7 -4.26 -0.80 -22.30
N VAL A 8 -3.57 -0.04 -21.44
CA VAL A 8 -2.29 0.59 -21.80
C VAL A 8 -1.09 -0.30 -21.43
N TRP A 9 -1.19 -1.04 -20.34
CA TRP A 9 -0.16 -1.95 -19.83
C TRP A 9 -0.77 -3.34 -19.55
N PRO A 10 -1.13 -4.09 -20.60
CA PRO A 10 -1.83 -5.38 -20.45
C PRO A 10 -1.05 -6.43 -19.67
N LEU A 11 0.28 -6.29 -19.60
CA LEU A 11 1.16 -7.17 -18.84
C LEU A 11 1.38 -6.71 -17.39
N ALA A 12 0.83 -5.56 -16.96
CA ALA A 12 1.01 -5.08 -15.60
C ALA A 12 0.03 -5.78 -14.66
N VAL A 13 0.56 -6.38 -13.60
CA VAL A 13 -0.25 -6.93 -12.52
C VAL A 13 -0.77 -5.77 -11.67
N HIS A 14 -2.07 -5.49 -11.78
CA HIS A 14 -2.73 -4.49 -10.94
C HIS A 14 -3.18 -5.11 -9.62
N GLN A 15 -2.78 -4.50 -8.50
CA GLN A 15 -3.17 -4.93 -7.16
C GLN A 15 -3.68 -3.75 -6.33
N GLN A 16 -4.64 -4.04 -5.45
CA GLN A 16 -5.11 -3.09 -4.46
C GLN A 16 -4.13 -3.01 -3.30
N CYS A 17 -3.55 -1.82 -3.11
CA CYS A 17 -2.58 -1.56 -2.06
C CYS A 17 -3.13 -1.92 -0.66
N VAL A 18 -2.51 -2.94 -0.04
CA VAL A 18 -2.92 -3.45 1.28
C VAL A 18 -2.87 -2.38 2.39
N VAL A 19 -1.93 -1.44 2.31
CA VAL A 19 -1.84 -0.32 3.27
C VAL A 19 -3.12 0.53 3.25
N HIS A 20 -3.65 0.80 2.05
CA HIS A 20 -4.89 1.54 1.90
C HIS A 20 -6.10 0.71 2.32
N LEU A 21 -6.11 -0.60 2.04
CA LEU A 21 -7.16 -1.51 2.50
C LEU A 21 -7.23 -1.59 4.04
N VAL A 22 -6.09 -1.70 4.73
CA VAL A 22 -6.01 -1.66 6.20
C VAL A 22 -6.49 -0.32 6.73
N ARG A 23 -6.03 0.80 6.18
CA ARG A 23 -6.48 2.14 6.62
C ARG A 23 -7.98 2.36 6.40
N ALA A 24 -8.52 1.86 5.28
CA ALA A 24 -9.96 1.92 5.00
C ALA A 24 -10.73 1.10 6.03
N SER A 25 -10.23 -0.09 6.40
CA SER A 25 -10.81 -0.93 7.45
C SER A 25 -10.92 -0.17 8.78
N LEU A 26 -9.86 0.54 9.18
CA LEU A 26 -9.85 1.29 10.43
C LEU A 26 -10.90 2.41 10.52
N ARG A 27 -11.39 2.93 9.38
CA ARG A 27 -12.48 3.93 9.35
C ARG A 27 -13.82 3.38 9.82
N TYR A 28 -14.03 2.07 9.72
CA TYR A 28 -15.25 1.38 10.13
C TYR A 28 -15.14 0.76 11.52
N THR A 29 -14.07 1.06 12.26
CA THR A 29 -13.77 0.42 13.55
C THR A 29 -13.57 1.45 14.64
N ASN A 30 -13.82 1.06 15.89
CA ASN A 30 -13.56 1.93 17.02
C ASN A 30 -12.06 1.96 17.34
N ARG A 31 -11.54 3.16 17.67
CA ARG A 31 -10.13 3.37 18.00
C ARG A 31 -9.61 2.49 19.13
N LYS A 32 -10.46 2.15 20.11
CA LYS A 32 -10.14 1.24 21.22
C LYS A 32 -9.77 -0.18 20.76
N ASP A 33 -10.29 -0.62 19.62
CA ASP A 33 -10.08 -1.97 19.10
C ASP A 33 -8.95 -2.03 18.07
N TRP A 34 -8.37 -0.89 17.67
CA TRP A 34 -7.29 -0.83 16.66
C TRP A 34 -6.08 -1.69 17.04
N GLN A 35 -5.75 -1.77 18.33
CA GLN A 35 -4.64 -2.60 18.82
C GLN A 35 -4.89 -4.10 18.64
N LYS A 36 -6.15 -4.54 18.55
CA LYS A 36 -6.54 -5.94 18.29
C LYS A 36 -6.70 -6.21 16.79
N ILE A 37 -7.32 -5.26 16.08
CA ILE A 37 -7.65 -5.39 14.65
C ILE A 37 -6.41 -5.30 13.77
N THR A 38 -5.49 -4.37 14.05
CA THR A 38 -4.33 -4.13 13.17
C THR A 38 -3.40 -5.35 13.08
N PRO A 39 -3.06 -6.05 14.18
CA PRO A 39 -2.32 -7.31 14.12
C PRO A 39 -3.08 -8.41 13.36
N ALA A 40 -4.38 -8.58 13.63
CA ALA A 40 -5.18 -9.61 12.96
C ALA A 40 -5.27 -9.38 11.43
N LEU A 41 -5.40 -8.12 11.00
CA LEU A 41 -5.32 -7.77 9.58
C LEU A 41 -3.92 -8.01 9.00
N ARG A 42 -2.87 -7.82 9.80
CA ARG A 42 -1.48 -8.14 9.40
C ARG A 42 -1.28 -9.61 9.14
N ASP A 43 -1.87 -10.46 9.94
CA ASP A 43 -1.75 -11.90 9.77
C ASP A 43 -2.31 -12.33 8.41
N ILE A 44 -3.37 -11.68 7.91
CA ILE A 44 -3.93 -11.97 6.58
C ILE A 44 -2.89 -11.71 5.48
N TYR A 45 -2.34 -10.50 5.39
CA TYR A 45 -1.46 -10.13 4.28
C TYR A 45 0.00 -10.59 4.42
N THR A 46 0.37 -11.13 5.59
CA THR A 46 1.68 -11.78 5.81
C THR A 46 1.59 -13.30 5.72
N ALA A 47 0.44 -13.86 5.33
CA ALA A 47 0.27 -15.30 5.14
C ALA A 47 1.20 -15.86 4.06
N PRO A 48 1.71 -17.10 4.24
CA PRO A 48 2.65 -17.68 3.29
C PRO A 48 2.01 -18.01 1.94
N THR A 49 0.70 -18.29 1.92
CA THR A 49 -0.06 -18.69 0.72
C THR A 49 -1.42 -18.00 0.70
N VAL A 50 -2.07 -17.99 -0.47
CA VAL A 50 -3.44 -17.47 -0.63
C VAL A 50 -4.42 -18.24 0.26
N ALA A 51 -4.39 -19.58 0.26
CA ALA A 51 -5.24 -20.39 1.12
C ALA A 51 -5.04 -20.10 2.63
N ALA A 52 -3.80 -19.84 3.05
CA ALA A 52 -3.53 -19.43 4.43
C ALA A 52 -4.06 -18.02 4.73
N ALA A 53 -4.03 -17.10 3.77
CA ALA A 53 -4.62 -15.77 3.90
C ALA A 53 -6.15 -15.86 4.02
N GLU A 54 -6.80 -16.70 3.21
CA GLU A 54 -8.24 -16.96 3.26
C GLU A 54 -8.65 -17.52 4.62
N ALA A 55 -7.95 -18.54 5.11
CA ALA A 55 -8.21 -19.11 6.43
C ALA A 55 -8.07 -18.07 7.56
N ARG A 56 -7.03 -17.22 7.49
CA ARG A 56 -6.84 -16.12 8.45
C ARG A 56 -7.92 -15.05 8.32
N PHE A 57 -8.40 -14.77 7.11
CA PHE A 57 -9.50 -13.84 6.90
C PHE A 57 -10.83 -14.38 7.43
N GLU A 58 -11.13 -15.67 7.29
CA GLU A 58 -12.33 -16.26 7.87
C GLU A 58 -12.26 -16.32 9.41
N ALA A 59 -11.07 -16.56 9.98
CA ALA A 59 -10.87 -16.41 11.43
C ALA A 59 -11.10 -14.96 11.89
N PHE A 60 -10.59 -13.98 11.15
CA PHE A 60 -10.86 -12.56 11.39
C PHE A 60 -12.35 -12.24 11.31
N ALA A 61 -13.04 -12.77 10.30
CA ALA A 61 -14.48 -12.58 10.10
C ALA A 61 -15.30 -13.20 11.23
N THR A 62 -14.90 -14.36 11.73
CA THR A 62 -15.53 -14.98 12.90
C THR A 62 -15.36 -14.13 14.16
N GLN A 63 -14.14 -13.59 14.37
CA GLN A 63 -13.84 -12.82 15.57
C GLN A 63 -14.48 -11.42 15.58
N PHE A 64 -14.50 -10.75 14.44
CA PHE A 64 -14.85 -9.33 14.34
C PHE A 64 -16.08 -9.04 13.48
N GLY A 65 -16.64 -10.03 12.79
CA GLY A 65 -17.68 -9.84 11.78
C GLY A 65 -19.00 -9.31 12.33
N ASP A 66 -19.41 -9.76 13.52
CA ASP A 66 -20.63 -9.26 14.17
C ASP A 66 -20.49 -7.79 14.57
N GLN A 67 -19.32 -7.40 15.09
CA GLN A 67 -19.06 -6.04 15.54
C GLN A 67 -18.77 -5.09 14.36
N TYR A 68 -18.09 -5.59 13.33
CA TYR A 68 -17.56 -4.80 12.21
C TYR A 68 -17.90 -5.42 10.84
N PRO A 69 -19.19 -5.62 10.51
CA PRO A 69 -19.60 -6.29 9.27
C PRO A 69 -19.17 -5.53 8.01
N ALA A 70 -19.05 -4.19 8.09
CA ALA A 70 -18.55 -3.36 7.00
C ALA A 70 -17.09 -3.66 6.62
N VAL A 71 -16.25 -4.05 7.60
CA VAL A 71 -14.86 -4.46 7.34
C VAL A 71 -14.84 -5.78 6.58
N ILE A 72 -15.68 -6.74 6.95
CA ILE A 72 -15.76 -8.03 6.27
C ILE A 72 -16.23 -7.86 4.83
N LYS A 73 -17.27 -7.04 4.63
CA LYS A 73 -17.74 -6.69 3.29
C LYS A 73 -16.64 -6.02 2.45
N LEU A 74 -15.92 -5.05 3.02
CA LEU A 74 -14.81 -4.36 2.35
C LEU A 74 -13.74 -5.34 1.86
N TRP A 75 -13.31 -6.26 2.73
CA TRP A 75 -12.28 -7.23 2.39
C TRP A 75 -12.77 -8.27 1.38
N ARG A 76 -14.01 -8.79 1.52
CA ARG A 76 -14.60 -9.71 0.53
C ARG A 76 -14.71 -9.08 -0.86
N THR A 77 -15.18 -7.83 -0.95
CA THR A 77 -15.26 -7.11 -2.23
C THR A 77 -13.88 -6.83 -2.81
N SER A 78 -12.89 -6.53 -1.97
CA SER A 78 -11.51 -6.22 -2.42
C SER A 78 -10.65 -7.46 -2.67
N TRP A 79 -11.12 -8.65 -2.29
CA TRP A 79 -10.32 -9.88 -2.29
C TRP A 79 -9.71 -10.18 -3.66
N PRO A 80 -10.46 -10.13 -4.78
CA PRO A 80 -9.90 -10.40 -6.11
C PRO A 80 -8.77 -9.45 -6.50
N GLN A 81 -8.86 -8.18 -6.09
CA GLN A 81 -7.80 -7.19 -6.36
C GLN A 81 -6.66 -7.25 -5.33
N PHE A 82 -6.87 -7.89 -4.19
CA PHE A 82 -5.86 -8.10 -3.15
C PHE A 82 -5.03 -9.37 -3.39
N VAL A 83 -5.61 -10.44 -3.94
CA VAL A 83 -4.91 -11.71 -4.20
C VAL A 83 -3.60 -11.53 -5.00
N PRO A 84 -3.51 -10.69 -6.05
CA PRO A 84 -2.25 -10.50 -6.77
C PRO A 84 -1.10 -9.96 -5.92
N PHE A 85 -1.40 -9.29 -4.80
CA PHE A 85 -0.36 -8.91 -3.83
C PHE A 85 0.24 -10.14 -3.13
N LEU A 86 -0.54 -11.19 -2.87
CA LEU A 86 -0.08 -12.43 -2.22
C LEU A 86 0.79 -13.30 -3.12
N ASP A 87 0.64 -13.17 -4.44
CA ASP A 87 1.44 -13.91 -5.44
C ASP A 87 2.91 -13.44 -5.48
N TYR A 88 3.20 -12.26 -4.96
CA TYR A 88 4.58 -11.80 -4.82
C TYR A 88 5.32 -12.57 -3.72
N ASP A 89 6.61 -12.80 -3.96
CA ASP A 89 7.52 -13.28 -2.91
C ASP A 89 7.48 -12.40 -1.68
N HIS A 90 7.71 -13.01 -0.52
CA HIS A 90 7.67 -12.32 0.78
C HIS A 90 8.60 -11.09 0.84
N GLU A 91 9.77 -11.16 0.20
CA GLU A 91 10.72 -10.04 0.18
C GLU A 91 10.20 -8.86 -0.67
N VAL A 92 9.44 -9.12 -1.74
CA VAL A 92 8.75 -8.09 -2.53
C VAL A 92 7.57 -7.54 -1.76
N ARG A 93 6.74 -8.40 -1.16
CA ARG A 93 5.59 -7.99 -0.33
C ARG A 93 6.00 -7.03 0.77
N LYS A 94 7.09 -7.34 1.50
CA LYS A 94 7.66 -6.44 2.51
C LYS A 94 7.86 -5.03 2.00
N VAL A 95 8.48 -4.86 0.83
CA VAL A 95 8.68 -3.55 0.22
C VAL A 95 7.33 -2.87 -0.06
N LEU A 96 6.39 -3.60 -0.65
CA LEU A 96 5.07 -3.09 -1.06
C LEU A 96 4.20 -2.63 0.11
N TYR A 97 4.18 -3.35 1.25
CA TYR A 97 3.39 -2.97 2.41
C TYR A 97 4.13 -2.04 3.39
N THR A 98 5.40 -1.70 3.13
CA THR A 98 6.05 -0.66 3.92
C THR A 98 5.38 0.69 3.68
N THR A 99 4.92 1.33 4.75
CA THR A 99 4.23 2.62 4.64
C THR A 99 5.20 3.79 4.49
N ASN A 100 6.50 3.59 4.78
CA ASN A 100 7.50 4.65 4.92
C ASN A 100 7.60 5.54 3.67
N ILE A 101 7.68 4.95 2.48
CA ILE A 101 7.82 5.68 1.20
C ILE A 101 6.60 6.57 0.95
N ILE A 102 5.39 6.01 1.08
CA ILE A 102 4.14 6.73 0.78
C ILE A 102 3.81 7.74 1.89
N GLU A 103 4.01 7.38 3.17
CA GLU A 103 3.74 8.25 4.30
C GLU A 103 4.71 9.42 4.38
N SER A 104 6.01 9.19 4.15
CA SER A 104 7.02 10.26 4.18
C SER A 104 6.73 11.33 3.13
N LEU A 105 6.40 10.93 1.90
CA LEU A 105 6.03 11.86 0.84
C LEU A 105 4.73 12.60 1.17
N ASN A 106 3.69 11.87 1.57
CA ASN A 106 2.40 12.48 1.92
C ASN A 106 2.50 13.43 3.12
N ALA A 107 3.32 13.12 4.12
CA ALA A 107 3.57 14.00 5.26
C ALA A 107 4.20 15.32 4.81
N ARG A 108 5.17 15.27 3.89
CA ARG A 108 5.81 16.46 3.30
C ARG A 108 4.82 17.29 2.48
N PHE A 109 4.00 16.66 1.65
CA PHE A 109 2.95 17.37 0.92
C PHE A 109 1.94 18.05 1.85
N ARG A 110 1.46 17.34 2.88
CA ARG A 110 0.55 17.94 3.88
C ARG A 110 1.21 19.10 4.63
N GLN A 111 2.49 18.98 4.98
CA GLN A 111 3.22 20.06 5.64
C GLN A 111 3.34 21.29 4.73
N ALA A 112 3.71 21.10 3.47
CA ALA A 112 3.83 22.18 2.49
C ALA A 112 2.49 22.87 2.23
N ALA A 113 1.41 22.09 2.08
CA ALA A 113 0.06 22.62 1.92
C ALA A 113 -0.41 23.40 3.16
N ARG A 114 -0.23 22.85 4.38
CA ARG A 114 -0.59 23.53 5.63
C ARG A 114 0.13 24.86 5.84
N ARG A 115 1.40 24.95 5.44
CA ARG A 115 2.17 26.21 5.51
C ARG A 115 1.65 27.30 4.58
N ARG A 116 0.95 26.94 3.50
CA ARG A 116 0.38 27.90 2.54
C ARG A 116 -1.06 28.27 2.87
N GLY A 117 -1.83 27.38 3.50
CA GLY A 117 -3.22 27.62 3.89
C GLY A 117 -4.20 27.53 2.72
N HIS A 118 -4.10 28.44 1.76
CA HIS A 118 -4.93 28.49 0.56
C HIS A 118 -4.08 28.58 -0.72
N PHE A 119 -4.61 28.06 -1.83
CA PHE A 119 -4.00 28.16 -3.15
C PHE A 119 -4.93 28.91 -4.10
N PRO A 120 -4.46 29.98 -4.78
CA PRO A 120 -5.30 30.80 -5.64
C PRO A 120 -5.70 30.07 -6.93
N THR A 121 -4.91 29.09 -7.37
CA THR A 121 -5.18 28.26 -8.55
C THR A 121 -4.65 26.84 -8.35
N GLU A 122 -5.17 25.89 -9.12
CA GLU A 122 -4.63 24.53 -9.19
C GLU A 122 -3.14 24.52 -9.58
N GLN A 123 -2.75 25.38 -10.52
CA GLN A 123 -1.35 25.52 -10.94
C GLN A 123 -0.43 25.97 -9.80
N ALA A 124 -0.90 26.87 -8.92
CA ALA A 124 -0.15 27.26 -7.73
C ALA A 124 0.03 26.08 -6.76
N ALA A 125 -1.00 25.26 -6.56
CA ALA A 125 -0.92 24.04 -5.77
C ALA A 125 0.07 23.03 -6.38
N MET A 126 -0.04 22.79 -7.69
CA MET A 126 0.84 21.88 -8.43
C MET A 126 2.30 22.32 -8.34
N LYS A 127 2.59 23.61 -8.51
CA LYS A 127 3.95 24.15 -8.38
C LYS A 127 4.54 23.89 -6.99
N VAL A 128 3.74 24.01 -5.93
CA VAL A 128 4.21 23.71 -4.57
C VAL A 128 4.49 22.22 -4.39
N LEU A 129 3.62 21.33 -4.85
CA LEU A 129 3.86 19.89 -4.78
C LEU A 129 5.09 19.47 -5.60
N TYR A 130 5.26 20.01 -6.80
CA TYR A 130 6.44 19.82 -7.64
C TYR A 130 7.73 20.22 -6.92
N LEU A 131 7.75 21.41 -6.30
CA LEU A 131 8.90 21.88 -5.54
C LEU A 131 9.21 20.99 -4.33
N VAL A 132 8.19 20.40 -3.68
CA VAL A 132 8.41 19.44 -2.59
C VAL A 132 9.11 18.17 -3.09
N VAL A 133 8.75 17.68 -4.29
CA VAL A 133 9.39 16.53 -4.93
C VAL A 133 10.83 16.84 -5.31
N GLN A 134 11.06 18.00 -5.94
CA GLN A 134 12.39 18.44 -6.36
C GLN A 134 13.32 18.76 -5.18
N GLN A 135 12.76 19.06 -4.02
CA GLN A 135 13.55 19.36 -2.83
C GLN A 135 14.28 18.11 -2.34
N GLN A 136 15.54 18.00 -2.76
CA GLN A 136 16.52 17.05 -2.25
C GLN A 136 16.60 17.13 -0.72
N ARG A 137 16.76 15.98 -0.05
CA ARG A 137 17.08 16.00 1.39
C ARG A 137 18.41 16.71 1.57
N ARG A 138 18.53 17.55 2.61
CA ARG A 138 19.85 17.96 3.11
C ARG A 138 20.65 16.68 3.40
N GLY A 139 21.68 16.38 2.60
CA GLY A 139 22.42 15.11 2.63
C GLY A 139 22.25 14.17 1.42
N GLY A 140 21.62 14.60 0.32
CA GLY A 140 21.69 13.90 -0.99
C GLY A 140 20.88 12.61 -1.11
N GLY A 141 20.00 12.29 -0.15
CA GLY A 141 19.16 11.09 -0.19
C GLY A 141 17.82 11.31 -0.90
N SER A 142 17.28 10.24 -1.50
CA SER A 142 15.92 10.18 -2.07
C SER A 142 14.85 10.76 -1.13
N ILE A 143 13.85 11.43 -1.69
CA ILE A 143 12.68 11.95 -0.97
C ILE A 143 11.94 10.87 -0.17
N THR A 144 11.98 9.63 -0.65
CA THR A 144 11.33 8.46 -0.03
C THR A 144 12.24 7.68 0.92
N GLY A 145 13.51 8.10 1.08
CA GLY A 145 14.50 7.40 1.90
C GLY A 145 15.08 6.15 1.25
N ARG A 146 15.74 5.31 2.07
CA ARG A 146 16.31 4.02 1.63
C ARG A 146 15.25 2.92 1.70
N VAL A 147 15.16 2.12 0.65
CA VAL A 147 14.32 0.91 0.65
C VAL A 147 15.11 -0.24 1.28
N TYR A 148 14.68 -0.66 2.46
CA TYR A 148 15.30 -1.81 3.13
C TYR A 148 14.92 -3.11 2.43
N GLY A 149 15.89 -4.03 2.29
CA GLY A 149 15.67 -5.31 1.61
C GLY A 149 15.60 -5.24 0.09
N TRP A 150 15.88 -4.08 -0.53
CA TRP A 150 15.74 -3.89 -1.98
C TRP A 150 16.49 -4.92 -2.83
N ALA A 151 17.73 -5.28 -2.48
CA ALA A 151 18.48 -6.27 -3.24
C ALA A 151 17.80 -7.64 -3.27
N LYS A 152 17.18 -8.08 -2.16
CA LYS A 152 16.43 -9.34 -2.11
C LYS A 152 15.14 -9.27 -2.93
N ALA A 153 14.43 -8.15 -2.82
CA ALA A 153 13.22 -7.91 -3.61
C ALA A 153 13.53 -7.85 -5.12
N LEU A 154 14.64 -7.20 -5.51
CA LEU A 154 15.07 -7.12 -6.91
C LEU A 154 15.40 -8.51 -7.47
N ASN A 155 16.12 -9.34 -6.72
CA ASN A 155 16.40 -10.72 -7.13
C ASN A 155 15.12 -11.54 -7.31
N ALA A 156 14.16 -11.43 -6.40
CA ALA A 156 12.85 -12.07 -6.52
C ALA A 156 12.09 -11.59 -7.77
N LEU A 157 12.11 -10.28 -8.06
CA LEU A 157 11.49 -9.72 -9.25
C LEU A 157 12.18 -10.19 -10.55
N ILE A 158 13.51 -10.29 -10.58
CA ILE A 158 14.26 -10.82 -11.72
C ILE A 158 13.90 -12.29 -11.97
N LEU A 159 13.75 -13.09 -10.94
CA LEU A 159 13.34 -14.49 -11.09
C LEU A 159 11.90 -14.61 -11.62
N ALA A 160 11.00 -13.73 -11.17
CA ALA A 160 9.58 -13.78 -11.55
C ALA A 160 9.28 -13.12 -12.92
N TYR A 161 10.07 -12.13 -13.34
CA TYR A 161 9.79 -11.27 -14.51
C TYR A 161 11.04 -10.99 -15.36
N GLY A 162 12.02 -11.89 -15.37
CA GLY A 162 13.38 -11.62 -15.85
C GLY A 162 13.51 -11.12 -17.29
N ASP A 163 12.60 -11.53 -18.18
CA ASP A 163 12.50 -11.05 -19.56
C ASP A 163 12.11 -9.56 -19.65
N ARG A 164 11.61 -8.98 -18.56
CA ARG A 164 11.12 -7.60 -18.45
C ARG A 164 12.05 -6.67 -17.68
N ILE A 165 13.12 -7.20 -17.08
CA ILE A 165 14.04 -6.42 -16.25
C ILE A 165 15.43 -6.45 -16.88
N THR A 166 15.86 -5.34 -17.46
CA THR A 166 17.24 -5.15 -17.93
C THR A 166 18.16 -4.97 -16.72
N ILE A 167 19.22 -5.78 -16.67
CA ILE A 167 20.29 -5.71 -15.66
C ILE A 167 21.44 -4.84 -16.17
#